data_AF-A0A9E3ANL4-F1
#
_entry.id   AF-A0A9E3ANL4-F1
#
_cell.length_a   1.000
_cell.length_b   1.000
_cell.length_c   1.000
_cell.angle_alpha   90.00
_cell.angle_beta   90.00
_cell.angle_gamma   90.00
#
_symmetry.space_group_name_H-M   'P 1'
#
loop_
_entity.id
_entity.type
_entity.pdbx_description
1 polymer ?
#
loop_
_entity_poly.entity_id
_entity_poly.type
_entity_poly.pdbx_seq_one_letter_code
_entity_poly.pdbx_strand_id
1 'polypeptide(L)'
;MQTLRGSHARLTGARQAKLNKLVRLAEEGNEVVLTRDGQAVVRLVPAVAAADVKRRRALLESIRASGRAKASAGLIAERSQDFLFGEDGLPQ
;
A
#
# COMPACT_ATOMS: atom_id res chain seq x y z
N MET A 1 23.18 9.51 23.06
CA MET A 1 21.98 9.12 22.28
C MET A 1 21.22 10.39 21.93
N GLN A 2 21.39 10.89 20.71
CA GLN A 2 20.78 12.15 20.27
C GLN A 2 19.38 11.86 19.72
N THR A 3 18.34 12.34 20.40
CA THR A 3 16.96 12.25 19.94
C THR A 3 16.78 13.15 18.71
N LEU A 4 16.61 12.55 17.53
CA LEU A 4 16.21 13.27 16.32
C LEU A 4 14.80 13.83 16.53
N ARG A 5 14.68 15.11 16.93
CA ARG A 5 13.42 15.85 16.87
C ARG A 5 13.05 16.01 15.39
N GLY A 6 12.14 15.17 14.91
CA GLY A 6 11.52 15.35 13.60
C GLY A 6 10.65 16.62 13.60
N SER A 7 11.18 17.71 13.06
CA SER A 7 10.41 18.94 12.83
C SER A 7 9.46 18.72 11.65
N HIS A 8 8.16 18.66 11.92
CA HIS A 8 7.12 18.57 10.89
C HIS A 8 6.66 19.99 10.53
N ALA A 9 6.84 20.41 9.28
CA ALA A 9 6.35 21.70 8.79
C ALA A 9 5.14 21.48 7.89
N ARG A 10 4.05 22.24 8.12
CA ARG A 10 2.90 22.27 7.21
C ARG A 10 3.20 23.17 6.02
N LEU A 11 2.94 22.67 4.81
CA LEU A 11 2.99 23.45 3.58
C LEU A 11 1.76 24.38 3.52
N THR A 12 1.89 25.62 3.98
CA THR A 12 0.85 26.67 3.86
C THR A 12 1.36 27.89 3.05
N GLY A 13 0.74 28.25 1.92
CA GLY A 13 1.02 29.50 1.17
C GLY A 13 1.22 29.39 -0.37
N ALA A 14 1.16 30.54 -1.08
CA ALA A 14 1.15 30.63 -2.55
C ALA A 14 2.51 30.34 -3.25
N ARG A 15 3.65 30.47 -2.56
CA ARG A 15 5.01 30.19 -3.11
C ARG A 15 5.39 28.70 -3.11
N GLN A 16 4.44 27.79 -2.82
CA GLN A 16 4.69 26.35 -2.68
C GLN A 16 4.44 25.52 -3.93
N ALA A 17 3.94 26.12 -5.02
CA ALA A 17 3.52 25.36 -6.20
C ALA A 17 4.62 24.43 -6.76
N LYS A 18 5.88 24.88 -6.77
CA LYS A 18 7.02 24.05 -7.23
C LYS A 18 7.33 22.92 -6.25
N LEU A 19 7.34 23.21 -4.94
CA LEU A 19 7.61 22.20 -3.92
C LEU A 19 6.49 21.15 -3.85
N ASN A 20 5.23 21.56 -3.97
CA ASN A 20 4.09 20.64 -4.02
C ASN A 20 4.18 19.67 -5.20
N LYS A 21 4.62 20.13 -6.38
CA LYS A 21 4.85 19.25 -7.53
C LYS A 21 5.94 18.21 -7.23
N LEU A 22 7.04 18.63 -6.61
CA LEU A 22 8.14 17.73 -6.24
C LEU A 22 7.73 16.72 -5.15
N VAL A 23 6.97 17.15 -4.16
CA VAL A 23 6.41 16.26 -3.13
C VAL A 23 5.49 15.22 -3.77
N ARG A 24 4.60 15.64 -4.67
CA ARG A 24 3.71 14.73 -5.39
C ARG A 24 4.46 13.70 -6.22
N LEU A 25 5.52 14.10 -6.92
CA LEU A 25 6.37 13.16 -7.65
C LEU A 25 7.01 12.12 -6.71
N ALA A 26 7.49 12.54 -5.54
CA ALA A 26 8.04 11.64 -4.54
C ALA A 26 6.98 10.68 -3.94
N GLU A 27 5.77 11.16 -3.72
CA GLU A 27 4.61 10.36 -3.30
C GLU A 27 4.16 9.36 -4.36
N GLU A 28 4.33 9.68 -5.64
CA GLU A 28 4.09 8.76 -6.76
C GLU A 28 5.24 7.72 -6.93
N GLY A 29 6.28 7.81 -6.11
CA GLY A 29 7.41 6.88 -6.07
C GLY A 29 8.60 7.28 -6.94
N ASN A 30 8.61 8.51 -7.48
CA ASN A 30 9.76 9.02 -8.22
C ASN A 30 10.88 9.44 -7.25
N GLU A 31 12.13 9.24 -7.64
CA GLU A 31 13.27 9.77 -6.90
C GLU A 31 13.35 11.29 -7.08
N VAL A 32 13.32 12.03 -5.98
CA VAL A 32 13.43 13.49 -5.98
C VAL A 32 14.54 13.94 -5.04
N VAL A 33 15.59 14.52 -5.61
CA VAL A 33 16.73 15.08 -4.89
C VAL A 33 16.78 16.58 -5.13
N LEU A 34 16.75 17.35 -4.05
CA LEU A 34 16.94 18.80 -4.08
C LEU A 34 18.43 19.11 -4.05
N THR A 35 18.86 19.95 -4.98
CA THR A 35 20.23 20.44 -5.06
C THR A 35 20.32 21.88 -4.57
N ARG A 36 21.42 22.20 -3.91
CA ARG A 36 21.84 23.55 -3.58
C ARG A 36 23.24 23.74 -4.10
N ASP A 37 23.46 24.79 -4.88
CA ASP A 37 24.77 25.10 -5.49
C ASP A 37 25.36 23.91 -6.28
N GLY A 38 24.49 23.14 -6.95
CA GLY A 38 24.86 21.97 -7.75
C GLY A 38 25.10 20.68 -6.95
N GLN A 39 25.03 20.73 -5.62
CA GLN A 39 25.24 19.58 -4.75
C GLN A 39 23.92 19.05 -4.21
N ALA A 40 23.76 17.72 -4.19
CA ALA A 40 22.61 17.07 -3.58
C ALA A 40 22.61 17.30 -2.06
N VAL A 41 21.58 17.97 -1.54
CA VAL A 41 21.50 18.34 -0.12
C VAL A 41 20.34 17.67 0.61
N VAL A 42 19.23 17.38 -0.08
CA VAL A 42 18.04 16.77 0.53
C VAL A 42 17.43 15.80 -0.46
N ARG A 43 17.07 14.60 0.02
CA ARG A 43 16.24 13.65 -0.74
C ARG A 43 14.84 13.64 -0.15
N LEU A 44 13.83 13.80 -0.99
CA LEU A 44 12.44 13.63 -0.58
C LEU A 44 12.12 12.14 -0.63
N VAL A 45 11.70 11.59 0.51
CA VAL A 45 11.23 10.22 0.65
C VAL A 45 9.80 10.30 1.18
N PRO A 46 8.83 9.63 0.54
CA PRO A 46 7.47 9.66 1.03
C PRO A 46 7.40 9.01 2.41
N ALA A 47 6.71 9.65 3.35
CA ALA A 47 6.55 9.14 4.70
C ALA A 47 5.71 7.84 4.72
N VAL A 48 4.76 7.72 3.79
CA VAL A 48 4.00 6.50 3.52
C VAL A 48 4.37 6.05 2.12
N ALA A 49 4.89 4.83 1.99
CA ALA A 49 5.23 4.28 0.68
C ALA A 49 3.99 4.29 -0.22
N ALA A 50 4.16 4.79 -1.45
CA ALA A 50 3.14 4.72 -2.47
C ALA A 50 2.66 3.26 -2.60
N ALA A 51 1.35 3.07 -2.80
CA ALA A 51 0.82 1.75 -3.09
C ALA A 51 1.32 1.31 -4.47
N ASP A 52 2.50 0.69 -4.51
CA ASP A 52 3.08 0.12 -5.71
C ASP A 52 2.16 -1.01 -6.18
N VAL A 53 1.41 -0.73 -7.25
CA VAL A 53 0.43 -1.66 -7.83
C VAL A 53 1.10 -2.98 -8.23
N LYS A 54 2.34 -2.96 -8.71
CA LYS A 54 3.11 -4.18 -9.03
C LYS A 54 3.45 -4.94 -7.76
N ARG A 55 3.96 -4.26 -6.73
CA ARG A 55 4.31 -4.90 -5.45
C ARG A 55 3.08 -5.46 -4.74
N ARG A 56 1.97 -4.73 -4.76
CA ARG A 56 0.67 -5.19 -4.24
C ARG A 56 0.19 -6.42 -5.00
N ARG A 57 0.24 -6.40 -6.33
CA ARG A 57 -0.15 -7.56 -7.15
C ARG A 57 0.75 -8.77 -6.88
N ALA A 58 2.07 -8.57 -6.79
CA ALA A 58 3.02 -9.63 -6.47
C ALA A 58 2.75 -10.22 -5.07
N LEU A 59 2.43 -9.38 -4.08
CA LEU A 59 2.06 -9.83 -2.74
C LEU A 59 0.74 -10.62 -2.75
N LEU A 60 -0.28 -10.17 -3.49
CA LEU A 60 -1.55 -10.89 -3.60
C LEU A 60 -1.37 -12.24 -4.29
N GLU A 61 -0.53 -12.33 -5.32
CA GLU A 61 -0.23 -13.60 -5.99
C GLU A 61 0.57 -14.55 -5.09
N SER A 62 1.51 -14.06 -4.29
CA SER A 62 2.24 -14.92 -3.33
C SER A 62 1.32 -15.47 -2.24
N ILE A 63 0.39 -14.65 -1.74
CA ILE A 63 -0.65 -15.10 -0.80
C ILE A 63 -1.57 -16.12 -1.46
N ARG A 64 -2.03 -15.88 -2.70
CA ARG A 64 -2.86 -16.84 -3.44
C ARG A 64 -2.15 -18.17 -3.69
N ALA A 65 -0.86 -18.15 -4.05
CA ALA A 65 -0.07 -19.36 -4.21
C ALA A 65 0.03 -20.14 -2.89
N SER A 66 0.26 -19.43 -1.78
CA SER A 66 0.32 -20.02 -0.44
C SER A 66 -1.01 -20.62 0.01
N GLY A 67 -2.13 -19.98 -0.34
CA GLY A 67 -3.48 -20.50 -0.10
C GLY A 67 -3.78 -21.73 -0.96
N ARG A 68 -3.41 -21.72 -2.25
CA ARG A 68 -3.59 -22.87 -3.15
C ARG A 68 -2.87 -24.13 -2.66
N ALA A 69 -1.66 -23.99 -2.11
CA ALA A 69 -0.93 -25.11 -1.52
C ALA A 69 -1.66 -25.76 -0.32
N LYS A 70 -2.57 -25.02 0.33
CA LYS A 70 -3.37 -25.46 1.48
C LYS A 70 -4.81 -25.84 1.11
N ALA A 71 -5.17 -25.74 -0.17
CA ALA A 71 -6.51 -26.09 -0.62
C ALA A 71 -6.71 -27.60 -0.48
N SER A 72 -7.71 -28.01 0.30
CA SER A 72 -8.16 -29.39 0.34
C SER A 72 -9.22 -29.62 -0.74
N ALA A 73 -9.26 -30.82 -1.32
CA ALA A 73 -10.29 -31.22 -2.30
C ALA A 73 -11.67 -31.48 -1.67
N GLY A 74 -11.91 -31.00 -0.44
CA GLY A 74 -13.16 -31.18 0.29
C GLY A 74 -14.36 -30.47 -0.35
N LEU A 75 -15.51 -30.55 0.34
CA LEU A 75 -16.78 -29.99 -0.09
C LEU A 75 -16.61 -28.58 -0.70
N ILE A 76 -17.12 -28.42 -1.91
CA ILE A 76 -17.09 -27.15 -2.65
C ILE A 76 -17.90 -26.08 -1.92
N ALA A 77 -17.57 -24.81 -2.16
CA ALA A 77 -18.24 -23.67 -1.54
C ALA A 77 -19.77 -23.67 -1.74
N GLU A 78 -20.26 -24.30 -2.81
CA GLU A 78 -21.69 -24.52 -3.07
C GLU A 78 -22.39 -25.25 -1.92
N ARG A 79 -21.70 -26.16 -1.24
CA ARG A 79 -22.24 -26.96 -0.13
C ARG A 79 -21.98 -26.36 1.25
N SER A 80 -21.49 -25.12 1.29
CA SER A 80 -21.14 -24.44 2.55
C SER A 80 -22.36 -24.07 3.40
N GLN A 81 -23.57 -24.14 2.82
CA GLN A 81 -24.82 -23.79 3.47
C GLN A 81 -25.79 -24.97 3.60
N ASP A 82 -25.38 -26.18 3.21
CA ASP A 82 -26.22 -27.39 3.31
C ASP A 82 -26.69 -27.65 4.76
N PHE A 83 -25.96 -27.14 5.76
CA PHE A 83 -26.33 -27.24 7.17
C PHE A 83 -27.43 -26.26 7.60
N LEU A 84 -27.70 -25.22 6.80
CA LEU A 84 -28.68 -24.18 7.11
C LEU A 84 -30.07 -24.54 6.62
N PHE A 85 -30.21 -25.49 5.68
CA PHE A 85 -31.46 -25.81 5.03
C PHE A 85 -31.76 -27.31 5.14
N GLY A 86 -33.01 -27.65 5.45
CA GLY A 86 -33.50 -29.03 5.42
C GLY A 86 -33.71 -29.55 4.00
N GLU A 87 -34.08 -30.83 3.89
CA GLU A 87 -34.42 -31.48 2.60
C GLU A 87 -35.63 -30.84 1.90
N ASP A 88 -36.44 -30.08 2.64
CA ASP A 88 -37.53 -29.25 2.13
C ASP A 88 -37.08 -27.86 1.63
N GLY A 89 -35.79 -27.54 1.77
CA GLY A 89 -35.19 -26.25 1.41
C GLY A 89 -35.52 -25.12 2.39
N LEU A 90 -36.16 -25.41 3.52
CA LEU A 90 -36.45 -24.42 4.56
C LEU A 90 -35.34 -24.38 5.61
N PRO A 91 -35.12 -23.22 6.26
CA PRO A 91 -34.20 -23.14 7.39
C PRO A 91 -34.60 -24.10 8.52
N GLN A 92 -33.64 -24.89 9.02
CA GLN A 92 -33.84 -25.73 10.22
C GLN A 92 -33.70 -24.92 11.51
#